data_AF-X1SR05-F1
#
_entry.id   AF-X1SR05-F1
#
_cell.length_a   1.000
_cell.length_b   1.000
_cell.length_c   1.000
_cell.angle_alpha   90.00
_cell.angle_beta   90.00
_cell.angle_gamma   90.00
#
_symmetry.space_group_name_H-M   'P 1'
#
loop_
_entity.id
_entity.type
_entity.pdbx_description
1 polymer ?
#
loop_
_entity_poly.entity_id
_entity_poly.type
_entity_poly.pdbx_seq_one_letter_code
_entity_poly.pdbx_strand_id
1 'polypeptide(L)'
;MTTSKFSQYWTLITILLVAIIAISSIVAWSRYSRSQPIEISISPAQELAGRIYIGGAVSNPGFYSLKAGDTIEALVQAAGIQDADLIQLKLYILEPGEEEQPQKID
;
A
#
# COMPACT_ATOMS: atom_id res chain seq x y z
N MET A 1 26.32 -59.30 -47.17
CA MET A 1 26.37 -57.82 -47.32
C MET A 1 24.92 -57.32 -47.36
N THR A 2 24.31 -57.12 -46.20
CA THR A 2 22.88 -56.76 -46.06
C THR A 2 22.77 -55.55 -45.14
N THR A 3 23.19 -54.39 -45.65
CA THR A 3 23.36 -53.16 -44.87
C THR A 3 22.39 -52.07 -45.34
N SER A 4 21.13 -52.40 -45.66
CA SER A 4 20.17 -51.41 -46.18
C SER A 4 19.07 -51.03 -45.18
N LYS A 5 18.61 -51.95 -44.33
CA LYS A 5 17.45 -51.71 -43.47
C LYS A 5 17.83 -51.02 -42.15
N PHE A 6 18.96 -51.38 -41.55
CA PHE A 6 19.39 -50.86 -40.24
C PHE A 6 19.74 -49.37 -40.25
N SER A 7 20.38 -48.88 -41.33
CA SER A 7 20.72 -47.46 -41.51
C SER A 7 19.47 -46.59 -41.64
N GLN A 8 18.45 -47.07 -42.36
CA GLN A 8 17.19 -46.35 -42.52
C GLN A 8 16.46 -46.19 -41.17
N TYR A 9 16.40 -47.24 -40.34
CA TYR A 9 15.82 -47.14 -39.00
C TYR A 9 16.60 -46.18 -38.10
N TRP A 10 17.93 -46.23 -38.14
CA TRP A 10 18.78 -45.31 -37.37
C TRP A 10 18.55 -43.85 -37.77
N THR A 11 18.45 -43.55 -39.06
CA THR A 11 18.13 -42.20 -39.55
C THR A 11 16.73 -41.74 -39.11
N LEU A 12 15.74 -42.63 -39.09
CA LEU A 12 14.41 -42.28 -38.58
C LEU A 12 14.42 -41.98 -37.07
N ILE A 13 15.21 -42.74 -36.30
CA ILE A 13 15.38 -42.53 -34.85
C ILE A 13 16.04 -41.18 -34.58
N THR A 14 17.08 -40.81 -35.32
CA THR A 14 17.77 -39.51 -35.12
C THR A 14 16.87 -38.34 -35.50
N ILE A 15 16.11 -38.44 -36.59
CA ILE A 15 15.13 -37.42 -37.00
C ILE A 15 14.06 -37.24 -35.91
N LEU A 16 13.53 -38.35 -35.38
CA LEU A 16 12.53 -38.31 -34.31
C LEU A 16 13.08 -37.62 -33.05
N LEU A 17 14.31 -37.92 -32.66
CA LEU A 17 14.95 -37.33 -31.48
C LEU A 17 15.10 -35.81 -31.63
N VAL A 18 15.56 -35.36 -32.79
CA VAL A 18 15.72 -33.92 -33.10
C VAL A 18 14.36 -33.21 -33.09
N ALA A 19 13.33 -33.84 -33.65
CA ALA A 19 11.98 -33.27 -33.66
C ALA A 19 11.44 -33.07 -32.24
N ILE A 20 11.62 -34.04 -31.34
CA ILE A 20 11.18 -33.94 -29.95
C ILE A 20 11.89 -32.79 -29.23
N ILE A 21 13.22 -32.68 -29.38
CA ILE A 21 14.02 -31.60 -28.75
C ILE A 21 13.56 -30.22 -29.24
N ALA A 22 13.32 -30.08 -30.55
CA ALA A 22 12.87 -28.83 -31.14
C ALA A 22 11.48 -28.42 -30.61
N ILE A 23 10.53 -29.36 -30.57
CA ILE A 23 9.18 -29.14 -30.05
C ILE A 23 9.23 -28.77 -28.56
N SER A 24 9.98 -29.51 -27.76
CA SER A 24 10.15 -29.24 -26.33
C SER A 24 10.76 -27.85 -26.07
N SER A 25 11.74 -27.43 -26.87
CA SER A 25 12.38 -26.12 -26.76
C SER A 25 11.39 -24.98 -27.07
N ILE A 26 10.59 -25.13 -28.13
CA ILE A 26 9.57 -24.14 -28.52
C ILE A 26 8.50 -24.02 -27.42
N VAL A 27 8.05 -25.15 -26.87
CA VAL A 27 7.07 -25.16 -25.78
C VAL A 27 7.64 -24.50 -24.53
N ALA A 28 8.87 -24.82 -24.14
CA ALA A 28 9.53 -24.21 -22.99
C ALA A 28 9.65 -22.69 -23.16
N TRP A 29 10.07 -22.21 -24.33
CA TRP A 29 10.18 -20.77 -24.62
C TRP A 29 8.82 -20.06 -24.57
N SER A 30 7.77 -20.68 -25.14
CA SER A 30 6.42 -20.10 -25.15
C SER A 30 5.83 -19.93 -23.74
N ARG A 31 6.21 -20.79 -22.80
CA ARG A 31 5.75 -20.74 -21.41
C ARG A 31 6.59 -19.83 -20.54
N TYR A 32 7.86 -19.62 -20.89
CA TYR A 32 8.79 -18.78 -20.13
C TYR A 32 8.54 -17.27 -20.30
N SER A 33 8.01 -16.83 -21.44
CA SER A 33 7.76 -15.40 -21.72
C SER A 33 6.59 -14.77 -20.93
N ARG A 34 6.02 -15.47 -19.94
CA ARG A 34 4.94 -14.98 -19.06
C ARG A 34 5.45 -14.43 -17.73
N SER A 35 6.65 -13.85 -17.71
CA SER A 35 7.09 -13.03 -16.58
C SER A 35 6.24 -11.76 -16.55
N GLN A 36 5.13 -11.81 -15.82
CA GLN A 36 4.35 -10.61 -15.55
C GLN A 36 5.27 -9.61 -14.84
N PRO A 37 5.31 -8.34 -15.28
CA PRO A 37 6.04 -7.30 -14.55
C PRO A 37 5.51 -7.30 -13.12
N ILE A 38 6.43 -7.37 -12.15
CA ILE A 38 6.07 -7.22 -10.74
C ILE A 38 5.58 -5.78 -10.57
N GLU A 39 4.27 -5.61 -10.50
CA GLU A 39 3.66 -4.33 -10.18
C GLU A 39 3.86 -4.07 -8.69
N ILE A 40 4.73 -3.11 -8.37
CA ILE A 40 4.91 -2.62 -7.01
C ILE A 40 3.77 -1.62 -6.78
N SER A 41 2.65 -2.08 -6.23
CA SER A 41 1.65 -1.17 -5.68
C SER A 41 2.24 -0.51 -4.44
N ILE A 42 2.80 0.68 -4.63
CA ILE A 42 3.16 1.56 -3.54
C ILE A 42 1.83 2.07 -2.99
N SER A 43 1.32 1.45 -1.92
CA SER A 43 0.17 2.00 -1.21
C SER A 43 0.49 3.45 -0.86
N PRO A 44 -0.36 4.42 -1.23
CA PRO A 44 -0.13 5.80 -0.85
C PRO A 44 0.03 5.84 0.66
N ALA A 45 1.09 6.52 1.13
CA ALA A 45 1.32 6.72 2.54
C ALA A 45 0.01 7.20 3.14
N GLN A 46 -0.54 6.42 4.08
CA GLN A 46 -1.78 6.76 4.74
C GLN A 46 -1.58 8.12 5.39
N GLU A 47 -2.07 9.17 4.73
CA GLU A 47 -2.01 10.52 5.24
C GLU A 47 -2.83 10.45 6.52
N LEU A 48 -2.17 10.56 7.68
CA LEU A 48 -2.83 10.61 8.98
C LEU A 48 -3.69 11.89 8.99
N ALA A 49 -4.87 11.78 8.41
CA ALA A 49 -5.88 12.81 8.30
C ALA A 49 -6.84 12.61 9.46
N GLY A 50 -6.47 13.17 10.61
CA GLY A 50 -7.31 13.21 11.79
C GLY A 50 -8.07 14.53 11.91
N ARG A 51 -8.97 14.60 12.88
CA ARG A 51 -9.52 15.86 13.36
C ARG A 51 -9.29 15.95 14.87
N ILE A 52 -9.00 17.14 15.35
CA ILE A 52 -8.84 17.43 16.78
C ILE A 52 -9.84 18.53 17.16
N TYR A 53 -10.53 18.36 18.28
CA TYR A 53 -11.39 19.39 18.84
C TYR A 53 -10.57 20.32 19.73
N ILE A 54 -10.70 21.63 19.51
CA ILE A 54 -10.09 22.68 20.33
C ILE A 54 -11.22 23.50 20.95
N GLY A 55 -11.21 23.63 22.27
CA GLY A 55 -12.21 24.39 23.02
C GLY A 55 -11.58 25.12 24.21
N GLY A 56 -12.43 25.75 25.03
CA GLY A 56 -11.99 26.56 26.17
C GLY A 56 -11.73 28.02 25.79
N ALA A 57 -10.58 28.54 26.22
CA ALA A 57 -10.19 29.95 26.10
C ALA A 57 -9.64 30.30 24.69
N VAL A 58 -10.46 30.09 23.66
CA VAL A 58 -10.15 30.35 22.25
C VAL A 58 -11.28 31.16 21.58
N SER A 59 -10.97 31.90 20.52
CA SER A 59 -11.93 32.69 19.73
C SER A 59 -12.87 31.82 18.92
N ASN A 60 -12.36 30.72 18.37
CA ASN A 60 -13.10 29.85 17.46
C ASN A 60 -12.98 28.40 17.94
N PRO A 61 -13.77 27.97 18.92
CA PRO A 61 -13.80 26.57 19.34
C PRO A 61 -14.40 25.70 18.23
N GLY A 62 -13.85 24.49 18.04
CA GLY A 62 -14.33 23.56 17.01
C GLY A 62 -13.32 22.49 16.60
N PHE A 63 -13.66 21.76 15.54
CA PHE A 63 -12.79 20.72 14.98
C PHE A 63 -11.84 21.30 13.93
N TYR A 64 -10.55 21.05 14.13
CA TYR A 64 -9.48 21.43 13.22
C TYR A 64 -8.90 20.16 12.56
N SER A 65 -8.49 20.29 11.30
CA SER A 65 -7.83 19.18 10.59
C SER A 65 -6.43 18.98 11.14
N LEU A 66 -6.08 17.74 11.49
CA LEU A 66 -4.76 17.34 11.96
C LEU A 66 -4.08 16.52 10.87
N LYS A 67 -2.98 17.03 10.33
CA LYS A 67 -2.16 16.36 9.31
C LYS A 67 -0.80 15.95 9.87
N ALA A 68 -0.17 15.00 9.21
CA ALA A 68 1.21 14.63 9.50
C ALA A 68 2.14 15.83 9.29
N GLY A 69 2.84 16.25 10.35
CA GLY A 69 3.73 17.43 10.34
C GLY A 69 3.13 18.69 10.95
N ASP A 70 1.82 18.70 11.27
CA ASP A 70 1.23 19.81 12.03
C ASP A 70 1.74 19.84 13.47
N THR A 71 1.85 21.05 14.02
CA THR A 71 2.20 21.27 15.42
C THR A 71 0.96 21.69 16.21
N ILE A 72 0.90 21.29 17.49
CA ILE A 72 -0.20 21.70 18.38
C ILE A 72 -0.27 23.23 18.49
N GLU A 73 0.87 23.91 18.51
CA GLU A 73 0.94 25.38 18.54
C GLU A 73 0.23 26.01 17.33
N ALA A 74 0.50 25.53 16.11
CA ALA A 74 -0.14 26.06 14.90
C ALA A 74 -1.66 25.88 14.92
N LEU A 75 -2.13 24.73 15.42
CA LEU A 75 -3.56 24.43 15.54
C LEU A 75 -4.25 25.30 16.59
N VAL A 76 -3.62 25.49 17.75
CA VAL A 76 -4.14 26.35 18.82
C VAL A 76 -4.14 27.82 18.39
N GLN A 77 -3.11 28.26 17.65
CA GLN A 77 -3.05 29.60 17.09
C GLN A 77 -4.15 29.84 16.04
N ALA A 78 -4.47 28.82 15.23
CA ALA A 78 -5.59 28.87 14.28
C ALA A 78 -6.96 28.96 14.96
N ALA A 79 -7.10 28.42 16.18
CA ALA A 79 -8.29 28.61 17.02
C ALA A 79 -8.37 30.02 17.62
N GLY A 80 -7.24 30.72 17.70
CA GLY A 80 -7.12 32.09 18.21
C GLY A 80 -7.19 32.12 19.73
N ILE A 81 -6.05 32.05 20.41
CA ILE A 81 -5.97 32.06 21.88
C ILE A 81 -6.58 33.35 22.45
N GLN A 82 -7.45 33.22 23.46
CA GLN A 82 -8.01 34.36 24.21
C GLN A 82 -7.75 34.19 25.71
N ASP A 83 -6.82 34.96 26.26
CA ASP A 83 -6.55 35.03 27.71
C ASP A 83 -6.48 33.64 28.40
N ALA A 84 -5.86 32.68 27.70
CA ALA A 84 -5.75 31.30 28.15
C ALA A 84 -4.55 31.11 29.06
N ASP A 85 -4.70 30.31 30.11
CA ASP A 85 -3.58 29.83 30.92
C ASP A 85 -2.75 28.82 30.11
N LEU A 86 -1.61 29.27 29.59
CA LEU A 86 -0.70 28.47 28.77
C LEU A 86 -0.02 27.33 29.56
N ILE A 87 -0.14 27.34 30.89
CA ILE A 87 0.45 26.32 31.77
C ILE A 87 -0.49 25.10 31.87
N GLN A 88 -1.80 25.28 31.66
CA GLN A 88 -2.81 24.24 31.86
C GLN A 88 -3.42 23.77 30.54
N LEU A 89 -2.70 22.88 29.84
CA LEU A 89 -3.22 22.18 28.68
C LEU A 89 -3.70 20.77 29.07
N LYS A 90 -4.92 20.42 28.66
CA LYS A 90 -5.47 19.07 28.84
C LYS A 90 -5.77 18.42 27.49
N LEU A 91 -5.13 17.29 27.24
CA LEU A 91 -5.35 16.48 26.05
C LEU A 91 -6.27 15.30 26.38
N TYR A 92 -7.34 15.15 25.62
CA TYR A 92 -8.25 14.01 25.70
C TYR A 92 -8.07 13.15 24.46
N ILE A 93 -7.77 11.86 24.66
CA ILE A 93 -7.63 10.87 23.60
C ILE A 93 -8.74 9.85 23.85
N LEU A 94 -9.67 9.72 22.90
CA LEU A 94 -10.75 8.76 22.98
C LEU A 94 -10.22 7.38 22.61
N GLU A 95 -10.48 6.38 23.45
CA GLU A 95 -10.21 5.00 23.06
C GLU A 95 -11.24 4.54 22.03
N PRO A 96 -10.85 3.70 21.05
CA PRO A 96 -11.76 3.21 20.03
C PRO A 96 -12.91 2.42 20.69
N GLY A 97 -14.10 3.00 20.72
CA GLY A 97 -15.30 2.43 21.36
C GLY A 97 -15.95 3.34 22.40
N GLU A 98 -15.29 4.43 22.81
CA GLU A 98 -15.92 5.48 23.62
C GLU A 98 -16.64 6.48 22.70
N GLU A 99 -17.95 6.63 22.88
CA GLU A 99 -18.72 7.65 22.16
C GLU A 99 -18.30 9.05 22.63
N GLU A 100 -18.15 9.98 21.67
CA GLU A 100 -17.94 11.41 21.99
C GLU A 100 -19.11 11.88 22.85
N GLN A 101 -18.87 12.12 24.15
CA GLN A 101 -19.92 12.64 25.02
C GLN A 101 -20.39 14.00 24.45
N PRO A 102 -21.69 14.16 24.17
CA PRO A 102 -22.20 15.43 23.69
C PRO A 102 -21.88 16.53 24.69
N GLN A 103 -21.25 17.60 24.22
CA GLN A 103 -20.90 18.74 25.07
C GLN A 103 -22.15 19.27 25.76
N LYS A 104 -22.15 19.26 27.10
CA LYS A 104 -23.17 19.97 27.87
C LYS A 104 -23.00 21.47 27.64
N ILE A 105 -23.95 22.07 26.94
CA ILE A 105 -24.24 23.50 27.00
C ILE A 105 -25.00 23.75 28.30
N ASP A 106 -24.46 24.62 29.16
CA ASP A 106 -25.14 25.20 30.33
C ASP A 106 -25.76 26.56 29.93
#